data_AF-A0A945U9K8-F1
#
_entry.id   AF-A0A945U9K8-F1
#
_cell.length_a   1.000
_cell.length_b   1.000
_cell.length_c   1.000
_cell.angle_alpha   90.00
_cell.angle_beta   90.00
_cell.angle_gamma   90.00
#
_symmetry.space_group_name_H-M   'P 1'
#
loop_
_entity.id
_entity.type
_entity.pdbx_description
1 polymer ?
#
loop_
_entity_poly.entity_id
_entity_poly.type
_entity_poly.pdbx_seq_one_letter_code
_entity_poly.pdbx_strand_id
1 'polypeptide(L)'
;MLKIYKGLLVIFLALIGVCSVNAAEKDWAYWQDRLLQPLSSLTSSSESTQEPVIKETQVTATLPDYPWVKVSDYRNRPVERCITCHDGIANVS
;
A
#
# COMPACT_ATOMS: atom_id res chain seq x y z
N MET A 1 13.00 22.03 34.72
CA MET A 1 13.19 22.31 33.28
C MET A 1 13.44 21.03 32.48
N LEU A 2 14.54 20.30 32.69
CA LEU A 2 14.91 19.11 31.88
C LEU A 2 13.90 17.94 31.91
N LYS A 3 13.25 17.69 33.05
CA LYS A 3 12.20 16.65 33.18
C LYS A 3 10.94 16.98 32.38
N ILE A 4 10.59 18.25 32.28
CA ILE A 4 9.43 18.74 31.53
C ILE A 4 9.71 18.61 30.03
N TYR A 5 10.92 18.98 29.58
CA TYR A 5 11.35 18.82 28.19
C TYR A 5 11.35 17.35 27.75
N LYS A 6 11.86 16.43 28.60
CA LYS A 6 11.80 15.00 28.32
C LYS A 6 10.36 14.47 28.21
N GLY A 7 9.47 14.88 29.11
CA GLY A 7 8.06 14.49 29.04
C GLY A 7 7.38 15.00 27.77
N LEU A 8 7.63 16.28 27.41
CA LEU A 8 7.09 16.89 26.20
C LEU A 8 7.57 16.17 24.93
N LEU A 9 8.85 15.79 24.89
CA LEU A 9 9.45 15.08 23.77
C LEU A 9 8.83 13.70 23.54
N VAL A 10 8.52 12.97 24.62
CA VAL A 10 7.82 11.67 24.53
C VAL A 10 6.41 11.84 23.97
N ILE A 11 5.68 12.87 24.39
CA ILE A 11 4.34 13.17 23.88
C ILE A 11 4.40 13.52 22.39
N PHE A 12 5.35 14.34 21.96
CA PHE A 12 5.54 14.68 20.55
C PHE A 12 5.83 13.45 19.69
N LEU A 13 6.70 12.54 20.15
CA LEU A 13 6.98 11.30 19.43
C LEU A 13 5.75 10.39 19.30
N ALA A 14 4.94 10.30 20.36
CA ALA A 14 3.69 9.54 20.33
C ALA A 14 2.69 10.14 19.33
N LEU A 15 2.53 11.47 19.32
CA LEU A 15 1.65 12.16 18.37
C LEU A 15 2.10 11.95 16.92
N ILE A 16 3.41 12.07 16.64
CA ILE A 16 3.96 11.82 15.29
C ILE A 16 3.66 10.37 14.84
N GLY A 17 3.83 9.39 15.73
CA GLY A 17 3.51 7.99 15.44
C GLY A 17 2.04 7.78 15.08
N VAL A 18 1.12 8.30 15.91
CA VAL A 18 -0.34 8.21 15.67
C VAL A 18 -0.73 8.91 14.37
N CYS A 19 -0.20 10.12 14.12
CA CYS A 19 -0.47 10.86 12.89
C CYS A 19 0.02 10.12 11.64
N SER A 20 1.18 9.45 11.71
CA SER A 20 1.74 8.69 10.59
C SER A 20 0.88 7.48 10.23
N VAL A 21 0.32 6.77 11.21
CA VAL A 21 -0.61 5.64 10.98
C VAL A 21 -1.92 6.12 10.38
N ASN A 22 -2.53 7.18 10.93
CA ASN A 22 -3.78 7.75 10.43
C ASN A 22 -3.67 8.35 9.02
N ALA A 23 -2.50 8.90 8.65
CA ALA A 23 -2.25 9.37 7.29
C ALA A 23 -2.26 8.20 6.29
N ALA A 24 -1.57 7.10 6.60
CA ALA A 24 -1.53 5.92 5.75
C ALA A 24 -2.92 5.29 5.55
N GLU A 25 -3.76 5.27 6.59
CA GLU A 25 -5.13 4.75 6.50
C GLU A 25 -6.05 5.63 5.64
N LYS A 26 -5.93 6.97 5.76
CA LYS A 26 -6.71 7.90 4.94
C LYS A 26 -6.35 7.81 3.46
N ASP A 27 -5.07 7.70 3.13
CA ASP A 27 -4.64 7.54 1.75
C ASP A 27 -5.19 6.25 1.14
N TRP A 28 -5.17 5.15 1.91
CA TRP A 28 -5.79 3.89 1.51
C TRP A 28 -7.30 4.04 1.21
N ALA A 29 -8.06 4.62 2.14
CA ALA A 29 -9.50 4.82 1.98
C ALA A 29 -9.84 5.72 0.78
N TYR A 30 -9.04 6.77 0.55
CA TYR A 30 -9.19 7.67 -0.61
C TYR A 30 -9.00 6.93 -1.94
N TRP A 31 -7.94 6.13 -2.07
CA TRP A 31 -7.68 5.36 -3.28
C TRP A 31 -8.71 4.26 -3.49
N GLN A 32 -9.20 3.65 -2.40
CA GLN A 32 -10.25 2.65 -2.47
C GLN A 32 -11.58 3.23 -2.99
N ASP A 33 -12.05 4.36 -2.44
CA ASP A 33 -13.27 5.02 -2.91
C ASP A 33 -13.18 5.43 -4.39
N ARG A 34 -12.06 6.04 -4.78
CA ARG A 34 -11.81 6.46 -6.16
C ARG A 34 -11.78 5.29 -7.15
N LEU A 35 -11.31 4.11 -6.77
CA LEU A 35 -11.30 2.93 -7.63
C LEU A 35 -12.69 2.28 -7.76
N LEU A 36 -13.52 2.38 -6.72
CA LEU A 36 -14.90 1.86 -6.73
C LEU A 36 -15.88 2.73 -7.55
N GLN A 37 -15.64 4.04 -7.64
CA GLN A 37 -16.46 4.97 -8.42
C GLN A 37 -16.57 4.63 -9.93
N PRO A 38 -15.49 4.43 -10.70
CA PRO A 38 -15.56 4.09 -12.13
C PRO A 38 -16.04 2.66 -12.40
N LEU A 39 -15.89 1.74 -11.44
CA LEU A 39 -16.43 0.38 -11.56
C LEU A 39 -17.96 0.38 -11.63
N SER A 40 -18.60 1.38 -11.01
CA SER A 40 -20.05 1.57 -10.99
C SER A 40 -20.60 2.09 -12.32
N SER A 41 -19.78 2.70 -13.18
CA SER A 41 -20.19 3.20 -14.50
C SER A 41 -19.89 2.21 -15.63
N LEU A 42 -18.92 1.29 -15.45
CA LEU A 42 -18.64 0.20 -16.41
C LEU A 42 -19.62 -0.98 -16.32
N THR A 43 -20.43 -1.08 -15.26
CA THR A 43 -21.31 -2.22 -14.97
C THR A 43 -22.58 -2.31 -15.83
N SER A 44 -22.69 -1.51 -16.90
CA SER A 44 -23.79 -1.58 -17.87
C SER A 44 -23.55 -2.59 -19.01
N SER A 45 -22.38 -3.20 -19.10
CA SER A 45 -22.09 -4.31 -20.02
C SER A 45 -21.68 -5.57 -19.25
N SER A 46 -22.63 -6.49 -19.14
CA SER A 46 -22.54 -7.92 -18.83
C SER A 46 -21.15 -8.48 -18.45
N GLU A 47 -20.93 -8.75 -17.15
CA GLU A 47 -20.50 -10.05 -16.58
C GLU A 47 -19.98 -9.87 -15.14
N SER A 48 -20.56 -10.64 -14.22
CA SER A 48 -20.14 -10.90 -12.82
C SER A 48 -19.92 -9.69 -11.89
N THR A 49 -20.89 -9.44 -11.01
CA THR A 49 -20.71 -8.68 -9.77
C THR A 49 -19.73 -9.42 -8.84
N GLN A 50 -18.43 -9.38 -9.12
CA GLN A 50 -17.40 -9.73 -8.14
C GLN A 50 -17.01 -8.47 -7.39
N GLU A 51 -17.15 -8.49 -6.06
CA GLU A 51 -16.46 -7.52 -5.22
C GLU A 51 -14.98 -7.48 -5.61
N PRO A 52 -14.33 -6.31 -5.65
CA PRO A 52 -12.92 -6.22 -5.98
C PRO A 52 -12.12 -7.00 -4.94
N VAL A 53 -11.60 -8.15 -5.34
CA VAL A 53 -10.78 -9.00 -4.48
C VAL A 53 -9.39 -8.39 -4.41
N ILE A 54 -8.98 -7.96 -3.23
CA ILE A 54 -7.59 -7.56 -2.97
C ILE A 54 -6.73 -8.82 -3.05
N LYS A 55 -5.88 -8.90 -4.07
CA LYS A 55 -4.93 -9.97 -4.22
C LYS A 55 -3.62 -9.59 -3.55
N GLU A 56 -3.04 -10.54 -2.81
CA GLU A 56 -1.68 -10.46 -2.29
C GLU A 56 -0.74 -11.20 -3.24
N THR A 57 0.36 -10.56 -3.63
CA THR A 57 1.40 -11.17 -4.45
C THR A 57 2.78 -11.00 -3.79
N GLN A 58 3.65 -11.97 -4.00
CA GLN A 58 5.03 -11.94 -3.49
C GLN A 58 5.90 -11.06 -4.38
N VAL A 59 6.68 -10.17 -3.78
CA VAL A 59 7.61 -9.31 -4.51
C VAL A 59 8.87 -10.09 -4.86
N THR A 60 8.92 -10.65 -6.05
CA THR A 60 10.03 -11.52 -6.52
C THR A 60 11.06 -10.80 -7.40
N ALA A 61 10.80 -9.54 -7.75
CA ALA A 61 11.68 -8.75 -8.61
C ALA A 61 13.04 -8.42 -7.95
N THR A 62 14.05 -8.19 -8.78
CA THR A 62 15.38 -7.70 -8.38
C THR A 62 15.62 -6.32 -8.97
N LEU A 63 16.55 -5.55 -8.39
CA LEU A 63 16.89 -4.23 -8.92
C LEU A 63 17.61 -4.38 -10.28
N PRO A 64 17.28 -3.56 -11.30
CA PRO A 64 17.88 -3.68 -12.64
C PRO A 64 19.41 -3.55 -12.62
N ASP A 65 19.92 -2.57 -11.87
CA ASP A 65 21.36 -2.29 -11.76
C ASP A 65 22.07 -3.15 -10.71
N TYR A 66 21.30 -3.80 -9.83
CA TYR A 66 21.82 -4.66 -8.75
C TYR A 66 21.02 -5.96 -8.69
N PRO A 67 21.23 -6.90 -9.62
CA PRO A 67 20.38 -8.10 -9.75
C PRO A 67 20.43 -9.04 -8.54
N TRP A 68 21.46 -8.92 -7.70
CA TRP A 68 21.58 -9.66 -6.44
C TRP A 68 20.76 -9.05 -5.29
N VAL A 69 20.20 -7.86 -5.47
CA VAL A 69 19.35 -7.19 -4.46
C VAL A 69 17.89 -7.41 -4.82
N LYS A 70 17.16 -8.10 -3.94
CA LYS A 70 15.71 -8.27 -4.07
C LYS A 70 15.00 -6.96 -3.73
N VAL A 71 13.98 -6.62 -4.52
CA VAL A 71 13.14 -5.44 -4.27
C VAL A 71 12.41 -5.56 -2.94
N SER A 72 12.01 -6.79 -2.57
CA SER A 72 11.39 -7.10 -1.27
C SER A 72 12.24 -6.63 -0.10
N ASP A 73 13.54 -6.88 -0.17
CA ASP A 73 14.49 -6.65 0.92
C ASP A 73 14.85 -5.16 0.96
N TYR A 74 15.08 -4.56 -0.21
CA TYR A 74 15.37 -3.12 -0.33
C TYR A 74 14.23 -2.24 0.19
N ARG A 75 12.97 -2.59 -0.13
CA ARG A 75 11.78 -1.84 0.31
C ARG A 75 11.24 -2.31 1.66
N ASN A 76 11.80 -3.36 2.24
CA ASN A 76 11.28 -4.06 3.41
C ASN A 76 9.76 -4.39 3.28
N ARG A 77 9.37 -4.86 2.09
CA ARG A 77 8.00 -5.23 1.75
C ARG A 77 8.02 -6.55 0.97
N PRO A 78 7.82 -7.70 1.65
CA PRO A 78 7.85 -9.00 0.97
C PRO A 78 6.61 -9.26 0.10
N VAL A 79 5.51 -8.57 0.37
CA VAL A 79 4.24 -8.72 -0.33
C VAL A 79 3.68 -7.37 -0.79
N GLU A 80 3.03 -7.38 -1.95
CA GLU A 80 2.23 -6.26 -2.45
C GLU A 80 0.75 -6.65 -2.53
N ARG A 81 -0.11 -5.68 -2.21
CA ARG A 81 -1.57 -5.80 -2.27
C ARG A 81 -2.06 -4.99 -3.46
N CYS A 82 -2.88 -5.60 -4.29
CA CYS A 82 -3.37 -4.97 -5.50
C CYS A 82 -4.76 -5.46 -5.88
N ILE A 83 -5.52 -4.56 -6.49
CA ILE A 83 -6.86 -4.84 -7.00
C ILE A 83 -6.77 -5.35 -8.44
N THR A 84 -5.86 -4.79 -9.23
CA THR A 84 -5.54 -5.22 -10.60
C THR A 84 -4.04 -5.44 -10.72
N CYS A 85 -3.61 -6.68 -10.54
CA CYS A 85 -2.21 -7.09 -10.65
C CYS A 85 -2.02 -8.06 -11.81
N HIS A 86 -0.87 -7.97 -12.48
CA HIS A 86 -0.35 -9.04 -13.33
C HIS A 86 0.37 -10.12 -12.50
N ASP A 87 -0.05 -10.33 -11.24
CA ASP A 87 0.57 -11.27 -10.30
C ASP A 87 2.08 -11.07 -10.07
N GLY A 88 2.59 -9.85 -10.24
CA GLY A 88 4.01 -9.55 -10.11
C GLY A 88 4.84 -10.00 -11.32
N ILE A 89 4.21 -10.35 -12.44
CA ILE A 89 4.88 -10.67 -13.71
C ILE A 89 5.03 -9.38 -14.51
N ALA A 90 6.27 -9.01 -14.85
CA ALA A 90 6.57 -7.81 -15.64
C ALA A 90 6.16 -7.91 -17.12
N ASN A 91 5.79 -9.10 -17.59
CA ASN A 91 5.43 -9.37 -18.99
C ASN A 91 4.18 -10.27 -19.06
N VAL A 92 3.13 -9.78 -19.70
CA VAL A 92 2.05 -10.63 -20.22
C VAL A 92 2.45 -11.02 -21.63
N SER A 93 2.86 -12.27 -21.82
CA SER A 93 3.12 -12.86 -23.14
C SER A 93 1.84 -12.93 -23.96
#